data_AF-A0A6G2PYL6-F1
#
_entry.id   AF-A0A6G2PYL6-F1
#
_cell.length_a   1.000
_cell.length_b   1.000
_cell.length_c   1.000
_cell.angle_alpha   90.00
_cell.angle_beta   90.00
_cell.angle_gamma   90.00
#
_symmetry.space_group_name_H-M   'P 1'
#
loop_
_entity.id
_entity.type
_entity.pdbx_description
1 polymer ?
#
loop_
_entity_poly.entity_id
_entity_poly.type
_entity_poly.pdbx_seq_one_letter_code
_entity_poly.pdbx_strand_id
1 'polypeptide(L)'
;ELLAAARGTDAGGPLRRLRCQQALSLVGGEAEPALREVLDDPELGGLARVWLSERGAAEVPAPSQDLVFWLTIDTVAAQLAAEGNSEELQALVEGLAEQHSGFFAAAWRVEHPATADVLEAMGRLHPDKKVAKEARKAAFKARSQQGG
;
A
#
# COMPACT_ATOMS: atom_id res chain seq x y z
N GLU A 1 -8.37 1.44 -20.25
CA GLU A 1 -7.32 0.40 -20.30
C GLU A 1 -6.37 0.38 -19.11
N LEU A 2 -5.51 1.38 -18.86
CA LEU A 2 -4.47 1.30 -17.81
C LEU A 2 -5.03 1.05 -16.39
N LEU A 3 -6.03 1.84 -15.96
CA LEU A 3 -6.69 1.66 -14.66
C LEU A 3 -7.41 0.30 -14.54
N ALA A 4 -8.01 -0.18 -15.63
CA ALA A 4 -8.67 -1.48 -15.64
C ALA A 4 -7.65 -2.61 -15.46
N ALA A 5 -6.50 -2.54 -16.12
CA ALA A 5 -5.42 -3.52 -16.00
C ALA A 5 -4.75 -3.53 -14.61
N ALA A 6 -4.85 -2.43 -13.87
CA ALA A 6 -4.30 -2.30 -12.53
C ALA A 6 -5.12 -3.05 -11.45
N ARG A 7 -6.37 -3.42 -11.73
CA ARG A 7 -7.23 -4.12 -10.77
C ARG A 7 -6.79 -5.58 -10.55
N GLY A 8 -7.26 -6.16 -9.46
CA GLY A 8 -7.10 -7.56 -9.08
C GLY A 8 -6.52 -7.72 -7.69
N THR A 9 -6.99 -8.77 -7.02
CA THR A 9 -6.58 -9.19 -5.68
C THR A 9 -5.62 -10.38 -5.69
N ASP A 10 -5.17 -10.82 -6.87
CA ASP A 10 -4.10 -11.81 -6.99
C ASP A 10 -2.75 -11.23 -6.55
N ALA A 11 -1.77 -12.12 -6.36
CA ALA A 11 -0.44 -11.76 -5.88
C ALA A 11 0.27 -10.71 -6.76
N GLY A 12 -0.08 -10.60 -8.05
CA GLY A 12 0.48 -9.60 -8.96
C GLY A 12 -0.22 -8.24 -8.92
N GLY A 13 -1.37 -8.12 -8.26
CA GLY A 13 -2.17 -6.90 -8.17
C GLY A 13 -1.38 -5.67 -7.69
N PRO A 14 -0.67 -5.76 -6.54
CA PRO A 14 0.12 -4.63 -6.03
C PRO A 14 1.14 -4.10 -7.04
N LEU A 15 1.89 -4.99 -7.69
CA LEU A 15 2.88 -4.59 -8.69
C LEU A 15 2.21 -3.95 -9.91
N ARG A 16 1.06 -4.47 -10.37
CA ARG A 16 0.31 -3.83 -11.48
C ARG A 16 -0.16 -2.43 -11.12
N ARG A 17 -0.64 -2.23 -9.90
CA ARG A 17 -1.04 -0.91 -9.38
C ARG A 17 0.13 0.07 -9.28
N LEU A 18 1.29 -0.36 -8.77
CA LEU A 18 2.50 0.47 -8.75
C LEU A 18 2.95 0.86 -10.17
N ARG A 19 2.97 -0.09 -11.12
CA ARG A 19 3.32 0.19 -12.52
C ARG A 19 2.30 1.12 -13.20
N CYS A 20 1.02 0.97 -12.86
CA CYS A 20 -0.02 1.90 -13.29
C CYS A 20 0.26 3.32 -12.79
N GLN A 21 0.59 3.50 -11.51
CA GLN A 21 0.95 4.80 -10.95
C GLN A 21 2.18 5.41 -11.65
N GLN A 22 3.23 4.61 -11.89
CA GLN A 22 4.41 5.04 -12.62
C GLN A 22 4.09 5.43 -14.07
N ALA A 23 3.20 4.72 -14.74
CA ALA A 23 2.76 5.09 -16.09
C ALA A 23 1.90 6.37 -16.08
N LEU A 24 1.00 6.51 -15.10
CA LEU A 24 0.18 7.71 -14.89
C LEU A 24 1.01 8.94 -14.55
N SER A 25 2.22 8.80 -13.99
CA SER A 25 3.09 9.95 -13.75
C SER A 25 3.64 10.55 -15.05
N LEU A 26 3.73 9.74 -16.11
CA LEU A 26 4.14 10.14 -17.46
C LEU A 26 2.98 10.73 -18.26
N VAL A 27 1.74 10.35 -17.93
CA VAL A 27 0.53 10.93 -18.50
C VAL A 27 0.24 12.24 -17.76
N GLY A 28 0.11 13.34 -18.49
CA GLY A 28 -0.18 14.66 -17.92
C GLY A 28 -1.60 14.76 -17.33
N GLY A 29 -2.14 15.97 -17.26
CA GLY A 29 -3.48 16.24 -16.69
C GLY A 29 -4.64 15.49 -17.36
N GLU A 30 -4.44 14.92 -18.55
CA GLU A 30 -5.46 14.15 -19.29
C GLU A 30 -5.99 12.92 -18.53
N ALA A 31 -5.23 12.41 -17.56
CA ALA A 31 -5.66 11.29 -16.72
C ALA A 31 -6.65 11.68 -15.61
N GLU A 32 -6.79 12.98 -15.30
CA GLU A 32 -7.60 13.43 -14.16
C GLU A 32 -9.06 12.93 -14.20
N PRO A 33 -9.82 13.04 -15.31
CA PRO A 33 -11.21 12.58 -15.34
C PRO A 33 -11.35 11.09 -15.00
N ALA A 34 -10.49 10.25 -15.58
CA ALA A 34 -10.49 8.81 -15.35
C ALA A 34 -10.12 8.46 -13.89
N LEU A 35 -9.26 9.26 -13.25
CA LEU A 35 -8.89 9.08 -11.84
C LEU A 35 -10.00 9.51 -10.88
N ARG A 36 -10.76 10.56 -11.23
CA ARG A 36 -11.94 10.95 -10.46
C ARG A 36 -13.02 9.87 -10.47
N GLU A 37 -13.20 9.17 -11.59
CA GLU A 37 -14.18 8.08 -11.73
C GLU A 37 -13.91 6.88 -10.82
N VAL A 38 -12.66 6.68 -10.37
CA VAL A 38 -12.26 5.54 -9.53
C VAL A 38 -12.01 5.92 -8.07
N LEU A 39 -12.42 7.12 -7.62
CA LEU A 39 -12.22 7.55 -6.24
C LEU A 39 -12.92 6.66 -5.21
N ASP A 40 -14.06 6.06 -5.56
CA ASP A 40 -14.79 5.14 -4.68
C ASP A 40 -14.36 3.68 -4.85
N ASP A 41 -13.38 3.44 -5.72
CA ASP A 41 -12.86 2.11 -5.93
C ASP A 41 -11.97 1.66 -4.76
N PRO A 42 -12.18 0.46 -4.19
CA PRO A 42 -11.41 -0.01 -3.04
C PRO A 42 -9.93 -0.27 -3.37
N GLU A 43 -9.60 -0.59 -4.62
CA GLU A 43 -8.23 -0.91 -5.02
C GLU A 43 -7.50 0.30 -5.63
N LEU A 44 -8.24 1.16 -6.35
CA LEU A 44 -7.66 2.27 -7.11
C LEU A 44 -7.85 3.63 -6.42
N GLY A 45 -8.84 3.77 -5.54
CA GLY A 45 -9.21 5.06 -4.96
C GLY A 45 -8.09 5.69 -4.12
N GLY A 46 -7.27 4.88 -3.47
CA GLY A 46 -6.09 5.36 -2.73
C GLY A 46 -5.06 5.99 -3.66
N LEU A 47 -4.66 5.26 -4.71
CA LEU A 47 -3.70 5.73 -5.71
C LEU A 47 -4.21 6.94 -6.48
N ALA A 48 -5.50 6.97 -6.81
CA ALA A 48 -6.10 8.11 -7.48
C ALA A 48 -6.02 9.38 -6.63
N ARG A 49 -6.29 9.28 -5.32
CA ARG A 49 -6.15 10.42 -4.40
C ARG A 49 -4.70 10.90 -4.30
N VAL A 50 -3.72 10.00 -4.24
CA VAL A 50 -2.29 10.37 -4.24
C VAL A 50 -1.96 11.15 -5.50
N TRP A 51 -2.29 10.61 -6.68
CA TRP A 51 -1.99 11.25 -7.96
C TRP A 51 -2.64 12.63 -8.09
N LEU A 52 -3.91 12.75 -7.70
CA LEU A 52 -4.67 14.01 -7.76
C LEU A 52 -4.09 15.06 -6.79
N SER A 53 -3.76 14.64 -5.57
CA SER A 53 -3.23 15.53 -4.53
C SER A 53 -1.83 16.05 -4.88
N GLU A 54 -0.95 15.20 -5.41
CA GLU A 54 0.39 15.58 -5.88
C GLU A 54 0.37 16.63 -7.00
N ARG A 55 -0.74 16.70 -7.74
CA ARG A 55 -0.96 17.67 -8.83
C ARG A 55 -1.76 18.90 -8.40
N GLY A 56 -2.11 19.00 -7.13
CA GLY A 56 -2.91 20.11 -6.61
C GLY A 56 -4.32 20.17 -7.19
N ALA A 57 -4.89 19.02 -7.60
CA ALA A 57 -6.27 18.98 -8.07
C ALA A 57 -7.21 19.45 -6.95
N ALA A 58 -8.21 20.25 -7.32
CA ALA A 58 -9.19 20.75 -6.36
C ALA A 58 -10.17 19.64 -5.95
N GLU A 59 -10.72 19.77 -4.74
CA GLU A 59 -11.83 18.93 -4.25
C GLU A 59 -11.51 17.42 -4.20
N VAL A 60 -10.27 17.06 -3.90
CA VAL A 60 -9.90 15.66 -3.64
C VAL A 60 -10.37 15.29 -2.22
N PRO A 61 -11.27 14.30 -2.08
CA PRO A 61 -11.76 13.90 -0.77
C PRO A 61 -10.64 13.24 0.05
N ALA A 62 -10.55 13.59 1.34
CA ALA A 62 -9.62 12.93 2.25
C ALA A 62 -9.86 11.40 2.28
N PRO A 63 -8.79 10.58 2.28
CA PRO A 63 -8.96 9.14 2.35
C PRO A 63 -9.47 8.72 3.73
N SER A 64 -10.24 7.63 3.79
CA SER A 64 -10.53 6.97 5.05
C SER A 64 -9.26 6.35 5.62
N GLN A 65 -9.24 6.12 6.94
CA GLN A 65 -8.10 5.46 7.59
C GLN A 65 -7.86 4.05 7.01
N ASP A 66 -8.92 3.29 6.75
CA ASP A 66 -8.82 1.95 6.17
C ASP A 66 -8.17 1.99 4.79
N LEU A 67 -8.54 2.97 3.95
CA LEU A 67 -7.94 3.14 2.63
C LEU A 67 -6.45 3.50 2.72
N VAL A 68 -6.06 4.34 3.69
CA VAL A 68 -4.65 4.68 3.92
C VAL A 68 -3.83 3.44 4.26
N PHE A 69 -4.32 2.61 5.19
CA PHE A 69 -3.61 1.39 5.56
C PHE A 69 -3.61 0.35 4.44
N TRP A 70 -4.71 0.20 3.71
CA TRP A 70 -4.80 -0.68 2.56
C TRP A 70 -3.76 -0.29 1.49
N LEU A 71 -3.70 0.99 1.13
CA LEU A 71 -2.72 1.50 0.16
C LEU A 71 -1.28 1.34 0.65
N THR A 72 -1.04 1.54 1.95
CA THR A 72 0.30 1.35 2.54
C THR A 72 0.76 -0.10 2.39
N ILE A 73 -0.11 -1.07 2.72
CA ILE A 73 0.19 -2.50 2.55
C ILE A 73 0.42 -2.82 1.08
N ASP A 74 -0.44 -2.33 0.19
CA ASP A 74 -0.33 -2.54 -1.25
C ASP A 74 1.01 -2.01 -1.81
N THR A 75 1.40 -0.80 -1.39
CA THR A 75 2.66 -0.17 -1.80
C THR A 75 3.86 -1.00 -1.35
N VAL A 76 3.91 -1.43 -0.08
CA VAL A 76 5.01 -2.26 0.42
C VAL A 76 5.05 -3.63 -0.28
N ALA A 77 3.89 -4.24 -0.55
CA ALA A 77 3.80 -5.48 -1.31
C ALA A 77 4.36 -5.32 -2.73
N ALA A 78 4.04 -4.21 -3.40
CA ALA A 78 4.55 -3.91 -4.72
C ALA A 78 6.07 -3.70 -4.73
N GLN A 79 6.62 -3.00 -3.74
CA GLN A 79 8.07 -2.79 -3.61
C GLN A 79 8.82 -4.09 -3.32
N LEU A 80 8.28 -4.95 -2.44
CA LEU A 80 8.81 -6.29 -2.19
C LEU A 80 8.88 -7.12 -3.48
N ALA A 81 7.88 -7.01 -4.35
CA ALA A 81 7.84 -7.71 -5.64
C ALA A 81 8.77 -7.08 -6.69
N ALA A 82 9.02 -5.78 -6.64
CA ALA A 82 9.81 -5.05 -7.63
C ALA A 82 11.32 -5.11 -7.36
N GLU A 83 11.74 -4.90 -6.10
CA GLU A 83 13.15 -4.65 -5.74
C GLU A 83 13.72 -5.73 -4.81
N GLY A 84 12.87 -6.57 -4.21
CA GLY A 84 13.30 -7.50 -3.16
C GLY A 84 13.70 -6.76 -1.88
N ASN A 85 14.67 -7.29 -1.13
CA ASN A 85 15.15 -6.65 0.11
C ASN A 85 16.20 -5.56 -0.21
N SER A 86 15.77 -4.42 -0.78
CA SER A 86 16.62 -3.24 -1.07
C SER A 86 16.82 -2.32 0.15
N GLU A 87 17.83 -1.45 0.09
CA GLU A 87 18.05 -0.42 1.13
C GLU A 87 16.89 0.59 1.14
N GLU A 88 16.35 0.92 -0.03
CA GLU A 88 15.18 1.77 -0.20
C GLU A 88 13.94 1.18 0.48
N LEU A 89 13.71 -0.14 0.31
CA LEU A 89 12.63 -0.82 0.99
C LEU A 89 12.82 -0.84 2.50
N GLN A 90 14.05 -1.03 2.99
CA GLN A 90 14.34 -0.96 4.42
C GLN A 90 14.01 0.44 4.97
N ALA A 91 14.44 1.50 4.30
CA ALA A 91 14.15 2.88 4.68
C ALA A 91 12.64 3.18 4.68
N LEU A 92 11.89 2.66 3.69
CA LEU A 92 10.43 2.76 3.66
C LEU A 92 9.80 2.09 4.90
N VAL A 93 10.24 0.87 5.23
CA VAL A 93 9.72 0.11 6.38
C VAL A 93 10.02 0.83 7.71
N GLU A 94 11.22 1.39 7.85
CA GLU A 94 11.60 2.21 9.02
C GLU A 94 10.71 3.45 9.14
N GLY A 95 10.58 4.23 8.07
CA GLY A 95 9.76 5.45 8.06
C GLY A 95 8.29 5.19 8.39
N LEU A 96 7.71 4.10 7.87
CA LEU A 96 6.32 3.72 8.18
C LEU A 96 6.12 3.38 9.66
N ALA A 97 7.08 2.69 10.28
CA ALA A 97 7.01 2.34 11.69
C ALA A 97 7.19 3.57 12.60
N GLU A 98 8.04 4.51 12.22
CA GLU A 98 8.29 5.74 12.98
C GLU A 98 7.12 6.73 12.93
N GLN A 99 6.53 6.92 11.76
CA GLN A 99 5.44 7.89 11.57
C GLN A 99 4.14 7.46 12.28
N HIS A 100 3.99 6.17 12.56
CA HIS A 100 2.76 5.59 13.08
C HIS A 100 3.06 4.62 14.22
N SER A 101 3.18 5.14 15.44
CA SER A 101 3.41 4.32 16.66
C SER A 101 2.32 3.28 16.96
N GLY A 102 1.20 3.29 16.21
CA GLY A 102 0.13 2.29 16.23
C GLY A 102 -0.01 1.47 14.94
N PHE A 103 0.93 1.59 13.99
CA PHE A 103 0.83 0.98 12.66
C PHE A 103 0.52 -0.50 12.72
N PHE A 104 1.37 -1.29 13.40
CA PHE A 104 1.18 -2.74 13.50
C PHE A 104 -0.08 -3.13 14.27
N ALA A 105 -0.55 -2.27 15.17
CA ALA A 105 -1.79 -2.51 15.89
C ALA A 105 -3.01 -2.32 14.98
N ALA A 106 -2.96 -1.46 13.98
CA ALA A 106 -4.03 -1.25 13.00
C ALA A 106 -3.90 -2.18 11.78
N ALA A 107 -2.71 -2.23 11.19
CA ALA A 107 -2.44 -2.87 9.89
C ALA A 107 -2.82 -4.36 9.84
N TRP A 108 -2.69 -5.11 10.94
CA TRP A 108 -3.03 -6.54 10.93
C TRP A 108 -4.52 -6.84 10.69
N ARG A 109 -5.40 -5.85 10.91
CA ARG A 109 -6.85 -5.98 10.69
C ARG A 109 -7.27 -5.63 9.26
N VAL A 110 -6.35 -5.12 8.45
CA VAL A 110 -6.65 -4.65 7.10
C VAL A 110 -6.94 -5.84 6.20
N GLU A 111 -8.10 -5.79 5.54
CA GLU A 111 -8.54 -6.78 4.56
C GLU A 111 -7.83 -6.57 3.22
N HIS A 112 -6.54 -6.92 3.19
CA HIS A 112 -5.72 -6.95 1.98
C HIS A 112 -5.06 -8.34 1.86
N PRO A 113 -5.03 -8.97 0.67
CA PRO A 113 -4.44 -10.30 0.49
C PRO A 113 -2.98 -10.42 0.98
N ALA A 114 -2.17 -9.39 0.74
CA ALA A 114 -0.76 -9.33 1.14
C ALA A 114 -0.48 -8.88 2.60
N THR A 115 -1.49 -8.62 3.44
CA THR A 115 -1.30 -8.07 4.80
C THR A 115 -0.29 -8.88 5.62
N ALA A 116 -0.49 -10.20 5.69
CA ALA A 116 0.37 -11.09 6.47
C ALA A 116 1.83 -11.08 5.97
N ASP A 117 2.02 -11.17 4.66
CA ASP A 117 3.36 -11.27 4.05
C ASP A 117 4.13 -9.94 4.15
N VAL A 118 3.43 -8.81 4.01
CA VAL A 118 4.02 -7.48 4.23
C VAL A 118 4.47 -7.31 5.68
N LEU A 119 3.62 -7.64 6.65
CA LEU A 119 3.99 -7.53 8.08
C LEU A 119 5.15 -8.45 8.46
N GLU A 120 5.22 -9.64 7.85
CA GLU A 120 6.35 -10.55 8.04
C GLU A 120 7.64 -10.00 7.45
N ALA A 121 7.57 -9.46 6.22
CA ALA A 121 8.71 -8.83 5.57
C ALA A 121 9.21 -7.60 6.35
N MET A 122 8.31 -6.76 6.84
CA MET A 122 8.67 -5.65 7.74
C MET A 122 9.40 -6.14 8.98
N GLY A 123 8.91 -7.23 9.59
CA GLY A 123 9.57 -7.87 10.72
C GLY A 123 10.95 -8.45 10.39
N ARG A 124 11.21 -8.84 9.15
CA ARG A 124 12.53 -9.30 8.70
C ARG A 124 13.48 -8.14 8.45
N LEU A 125 12.98 -7.03 7.89
CA LEU A 125 13.78 -5.91 7.39
C LEU A 125 14.10 -4.87 8.47
N HIS A 126 13.21 -4.64 9.44
CA HIS A 126 13.37 -3.53 10.38
C HIS A 126 14.58 -3.73 11.32
N PRO A 127 15.50 -2.74 11.46
CA PRO A 127 16.71 -2.88 12.27
C PRO A 127 16.44 -2.88 13.78
N ASP A 128 15.43 -2.13 14.26
CA ASP A 128 15.01 -2.20 15.66
C ASP A 128 14.31 -3.54 15.96
N LYS A 129 14.88 -4.31 16.89
CA LYS A 129 14.39 -5.63 17.30
C LYS A 129 13.02 -5.62 17.98
N LYS A 130 12.64 -4.54 18.66
CA LYS A 130 11.32 -4.39 19.29
C LYS A 130 10.27 -4.20 18.21
N VAL A 131 10.50 -3.28 17.28
CA VAL A 131 9.61 -3.01 16.16
C VAL A 131 9.46 -4.25 15.28
N ALA A 132 10.58 -4.90 14.95
CA ALA A 132 10.57 -6.16 14.20
C ALA A 132 9.74 -7.26 14.89
N LYS A 133 9.78 -7.34 16.23
CA LYS A 133 8.98 -8.30 17.00
C LYS A 133 7.49 -7.96 16.96
N GLU A 134 7.13 -6.68 16.99
CA GLU A 134 5.74 -6.22 16.87
C GLU A 134 5.16 -6.55 15.49
N ALA A 135 5.92 -6.28 14.43
CA ALA A 135 5.57 -6.63 13.06
C ALA A 135 5.31 -8.14 12.90
N ARG A 136 6.20 -9.00 13.41
CA ARG A 136 5.99 -10.46 13.37
C ARG A 136 4.75 -10.93 14.14
N LYS A 137 4.46 -10.30 15.29
CA LYS A 137 3.22 -10.59 16.04
C LYS A 137 1.98 -10.18 15.25
N ALA A 138 2.03 -9.03 14.58
CA ALA A 138 0.96 -8.54 13.73
C ALA A 138 0.75 -9.48 12.52
N ALA A 139 1.84 -9.93 11.88
CA ALA A 139 1.79 -10.92 10.80
C ALA A 139 1.10 -12.22 11.25
N PHE A 140 1.47 -12.75 12.42
CA PHE A 140 0.83 -13.94 12.98
C PHE A 140 -0.69 -13.74 13.17
N LYS A 141 -1.11 -12.60 13.74
CA LYS A 141 -2.53 -12.29 13.91
C LYS A 141 -3.27 -12.20 12.57
N ALA A 142 -2.68 -11.54 11.58
CA ALA A 142 -3.26 -11.43 10.24
C ALA A 142 -3.47 -12.81 9.60
N ARG A 143 -2.48 -13.71 9.68
CA ARG A 143 -2.63 -15.10 9.20
C ARG A 143 -3.75 -15.85 9.90
N SER A 144 -3.87 -15.70 11.22
CA SER A 144 -4.96 -16.34 11.98
C SER A 144 -6.35 -15.81 11.61
N GLN A 145 -6.47 -14.54 11.23
CA GLN A 145 -7.73 -13.96 10.77
C GLN A 145 -8.10 -14.43 9.35
N GLN A 146 -7.11 -14.59 8.46
CA GLN A 146 -7.34 -15.01 7.07
C GLN A 146 -7.59 -16.52 6.92
N GLY A 147 -7.10 -17.34 7.86
CA GLY A 147 -7.22 -18.80 7.84
C GLY A 147 -8.37 -19.37 8.68
N GLY A 148 -9.15 -18.52 9.35
CA GLY A 148 -10.35 -18.89 10.11
C GLY A 148 -11.61 -18.56 9.33
#